data_AF-A0A8J7GXJ9-F1
#
_entry.id   AF-A0A8J7GXJ9-F1
#
_cell.length_a   1.000
_cell.length_b   1.000
_cell.length_c   1.000
_cell.angle_alpha   90.00
_cell.angle_beta   90.00
_cell.angle_gamma   90.00
#
_symmetry.space_group_name_H-M   'P 1'
#
loop_
_entity.id
_entity.type
_entity.pdbx_description
1 polymer ?
#
loop_
_entity_poly.entity_id
_entity_poly.type
_entity_poly.pdbx_seq_one_letter_code
_entity_poly.pdbx_strand_id
1 'polypeptide(L)'
;MRSTTTTDPDWLPEDRGLLLALLAEEADTCAGCGHPIDECRDPANAGRYEVVQQICQACRVTAAQLDNDAENGNPPRGLYTGSRLT
;
A
#
# COMPACT_ATOMS: atom_id res chain seq x y z
N MET A 1 6.40 -28.33 -47.43
CA MET A 1 6.35 -28.99 -46.11
C MET A 1 6.53 -27.92 -45.05
N ARG A 2 5.58 -27.74 -44.13
CA ARG A 2 5.64 -26.69 -43.09
C ARG A 2 6.06 -27.35 -41.78
N SER A 3 7.22 -26.96 -41.24
CA SER A 3 7.67 -27.41 -39.93
C SER A 3 6.86 -26.69 -38.86
N THR A 4 6.35 -27.43 -37.88
CA THR A 4 5.63 -26.88 -36.73
C THR A 4 6.38 -27.34 -35.49
N THR A 5 7.01 -26.42 -34.77
CA THR A 5 7.61 -26.68 -33.46
C THR A 5 6.54 -26.52 -32.40
N THR A 6 6.32 -27.56 -31.61
CA THR A 6 5.52 -27.53 -30.38
C THR A 6 6.46 -27.31 -29.21
N THR A 7 6.26 -26.23 -28.47
CA THR A 7 6.94 -25.96 -27.20
C THR A 7 5.93 -26.15 -26.08
N ASP A 8 6.39 -26.72 -24.97
CA ASP A 8 5.59 -26.76 -23.77
C ASP A 8 5.39 -25.33 -23.24
N PRO A 9 4.19 -25.00 -22.74
CA PRO A 9 3.93 -23.68 -22.17
C PRO A 9 4.72 -23.49 -20.88
N ASP A 10 5.32 -22.31 -20.72
CA ASP A 10 6.12 -21.95 -19.54
C ASP A 10 5.30 -21.89 -18.24
N TRP A 11 3.97 -21.77 -18.37
CA TRP A 11 3.04 -21.62 -17.25
C TRP A 11 2.31 -22.92 -17.01
N LEU A 12 2.37 -23.39 -15.77
CA LEU A 12 1.61 -24.54 -15.34
C LEU A 12 0.13 -24.15 -15.14
N PRO A 13 -0.80 -25.12 -15.23
CA PRO A 13 -2.20 -24.88 -14.92
C PRO A 13 -2.42 -24.25 -13.53
N GLU A 14 -1.58 -24.61 -12.56
CA GLU A 14 -1.57 -24.06 -11.20
C GLU A 14 -1.23 -22.56 -11.19
N ASP A 15 -0.24 -22.13 -11.97
CA ASP A 15 0.16 -20.71 -12.08
C ASP A 15 -1.00 -19.88 -12.61
N ARG A 16 -1.72 -20.41 -13.60
CA ARG A 16 -2.93 -19.77 -14.13
C ARG A 16 -4.03 -19.69 -13.08
N GLY A 17 -4.20 -20.74 -12.28
CA GLY A 17 -5.15 -20.75 -11.16
C GLY A 17 -4.84 -19.68 -10.12
N LEU A 18 -3.57 -19.57 -9.73
CA LEU A 18 -3.10 -18.54 -8.79
C LEU A 18 -3.26 -17.13 -9.35
N LEU A 19 -2.95 -16.92 -10.63
CA LEU A 19 -3.16 -15.62 -11.28
C LEU A 19 -4.63 -15.22 -11.29
N LEU A 20 -5.54 -16.15 -11.61
CA LEU A 20 -6.98 -15.87 -11.58
C LEU A 20 -7.48 -15.56 -10.17
N ALA A 21 -6.97 -16.27 -9.16
CA ALA A 21 -7.29 -16.00 -7.76
C ALA A 21 -6.80 -14.60 -7.33
N LEU A 22 -5.57 -14.23 -7.71
CA LEU A 22 -5.01 -12.90 -7.44
C LEU A 22 -5.87 -11.80 -8.09
N LEU A 23 -6.26 -11.98 -9.36
CA LEU A 23 -7.11 -11.01 -10.06
C LEU A 23 -8.48 -10.85 -9.39
N ALA A 24 -9.04 -11.93 -8.84
CA ALA A 24 -10.30 -11.87 -8.10
C ALA A 24 -10.13 -11.12 -6.78
N GLU A 25 -9.05 -11.41 -6.03
CA GLU A 25 -8.73 -10.73 -4.78
C GLU A 25 -8.49 -9.22 -4.98
N GLU A 26 -7.70 -8.86 -5.99
CA GLU A 26 -7.42 -7.46 -6.32
C GLU A 26 -8.69 -6.71 -6.76
N ALA A 27 -9.62 -7.38 -7.42
CA ALA A 27 -10.90 -6.78 -7.80
C ALA A 27 -11.83 -6.54 -6.60
N ASP A 28 -11.73 -7.38 -5.57
CA ASP A 28 -12.55 -7.28 -4.34
C ASP A 28 -11.86 -6.47 -3.22
N THR A 29 -10.62 -6.02 -3.43
CA THR A 29 -9.84 -5.26 -2.46
C THR A 29 -9.83 -3.77 -2.80
N CYS A 30 -10.05 -2.91 -1.81
CA CYS A 30 -9.91 -1.47 -1.97
C CYS A 30 -8.45 -1.06 -2.22
N ALA A 31 -8.16 -0.46 -3.38
CA ALA A 31 -6.81 -0.03 -3.76
C ALA A 31 -6.17 1.05 -2.85
N GLY A 32 -6.98 1.73 -2.02
CA GLY A 32 -6.49 2.75 -1.09
C GLY A 32 -6.07 2.19 0.27
N CYS A 33 -6.93 1.39 0.90
CA CYS A 33 -6.74 0.90 2.27
C CYS A 33 -6.45 -0.60 2.37
N GLY A 34 -6.62 -1.38 1.30
CA GLY A 34 -6.37 -2.83 1.28
C GLY A 34 -7.43 -3.69 1.96
N HIS A 35 -8.58 -3.13 2.33
CA HIS A 35 -9.70 -3.87 2.93
C HIS A 35 -10.73 -4.32 1.87
N PRO A 36 -11.60 -5.30 2.17
CA PRO A 36 -12.68 -5.73 1.29
C PRO A 36 -13.55 -4.55 0.85
N ILE A 37 -13.83 -4.49 -0.45
CA ILE A 37 -14.47 -3.33 -1.07
C ILE A 37 -15.94 -3.20 -0.67
N ASP A 38 -16.60 -4.34 -0.42
CA ASP A 38 -17.98 -4.42 0.06
C ASP A 38 -18.11 -3.83 1.46
N GLU A 39 -17.20 -4.17 2.37
CA GLU A 39 -17.13 -3.66 3.73
C GLU A 39 -16.86 -2.15 3.75
N CYS A 40 -15.90 -1.70 2.92
CA CYS A 40 -15.50 -0.29 2.82
C CYS A 40 -16.59 0.62 2.24
N ARG A 41 -17.40 0.09 1.30
CA ARG A 41 -18.45 0.86 0.62
C ARG A 41 -19.82 0.74 1.29
N ASP A 42 -19.97 -0.13 2.27
CA ASP A 42 -21.20 -0.26 3.04
C ASP A 42 -21.42 1.00 3.92
N PRO A 43 -22.49 1.79 3.68
CA PRO A 43 -22.84 2.93 4.50
C PRO A 43 -23.05 2.59 5.98
N ALA A 44 -23.40 1.34 6.31
CA ALA A 44 -23.56 0.90 7.69
C ALA A 44 -22.25 0.90 8.47
N ASN A 45 -21.10 0.86 7.79
CA ASN A 45 -19.78 0.92 8.40
C ASN A 45 -19.20 2.34 8.49
N ALA A 46 -19.95 3.35 8.05
CA ALA A 46 -19.54 4.75 8.19
C ALA A 46 -19.25 5.08 9.67
N GLY A 47 -18.04 5.59 9.94
CA GLY A 47 -17.60 5.96 11.28
C GLY A 47 -17.23 4.80 12.20
N ARG A 48 -17.21 3.56 11.70
CA ARG A 48 -16.77 2.39 12.48
C ARG A 48 -15.26 2.12 12.41
N TYR A 49 -14.57 2.78 11.48
CA TYR A 49 -13.13 2.65 11.31
C TYR A 49 -12.39 3.76 12.05
N GLU A 50 -11.32 3.37 12.74
CA GLU A 50 -10.35 4.30 13.32
C GLU A 50 -9.14 4.42 12.40
N VAL A 51 -8.70 5.65 12.14
CA VAL A 51 -7.46 5.89 11.40
C VAL A 51 -6.29 5.64 12.35
N VAL A 52 -5.58 4.53 12.14
CA VAL A 52 -4.36 4.23 12.88
C VAL A 52 -3.13 4.63 12.07
N GLN A 53 -2.42 5.66 12.52
CA GLN A 53 -1.17 6.06 11.90
C GLN A 53 -0.02 5.16 12.40
N GLN A 54 0.48 4.29 11.51
CA GLN A 54 1.66 3.47 11.75
C GLN A 54 2.88 4.15 11.11
N ILE A 55 3.68 4.85 11.93
CA ILE A 55 4.95 5.45 11.50
C ILE A 55 6.11 4.96 12.36
N CYS A 56 7.29 4.80 11.77
CA CYS A 56 8.48 4.46 12.53
C CYS A 56 8.89 5.61 13.47
N GLN A 57 9.70 5.31 14.49
CA GLN A 57 10.14 6.32 15.46
C GLN A 57 10.88 7.50 14.80
N ALA A 58 11.67 7.23 13.76
CA ALA A 58 12.36 8.28 13.01
C ALA A 58 11.37 9.24 12.34
N CYS A 59 10.38 8.71 11.60
CA CYS A 59 9.34 9.52 10.97
C CYS A 59 8.49 10.28 12.00
N ARG A 60 8.25 9.68 13.18
CA ARG A 60 7.52 10.34 14.28
C ARG A 60 8.27 11.55 14.82
N VAL A 61 9.58 11.44 15.01
CA VAL A 61 10.43 12.56 15.41
C VAL A 61 10.48 13.63 14.32
N THR A 62 10.59 13.23 13.05
CA THR A 62 10.56 14.16 11.92
C THR A 62 9.24 14.94 11.85
N ALA A 63 8.09 14.27 11.99
CA ALA A 63 6.79 14.92 12.00
C ALA A 63 6.68 15.92 13.16
N ALA A 64 7.08 15.52 14.36
CA ALA A 64 7.07 16.41 15.52
C ALA A 64 7.97 17.64 15.32
N GLN A 65 9.14 17.49 14.68
CA GLN A 65 10.00 18.63 14.37
C GLN A 65 9.37 19.58 13.35
N LEU A 66 8.71 19.04 12.33
CA LEU A 66 8.00 19.84 11.33
C LEU A 66 6.86 20.64 11.95
N ASP A 67 6.08 20.01 12.84
CA ASP A 67 5.00 20.67 13.58
C ASP A 67 5.57 21.81 14.45
N ASN A 68 6.65 21.54 15.19
CA ASN A 68 7.34 22.56 15.99
C ASN A 68 7.87 23.71 15.12
N ASP A 69 8.47 23.44 13.97
CA ASP A 69 8.99 24.48 13.07
C ASP A 69 7.84 25.36 12.55
N ALA A 70 6.72 24.74 12.16
CA ALA A 70 5.53 25.43 11.69
C ALA A 70 4.92 26.34 12.77
N GLU A 71 4.78 25.84 14.01
CA GLU A 71 4.30 26.63 15.16
C GLU A 71 5.22 27.83 15.46
N ASN A 72 6.53 27.67 15.28
CA ASN A 72 7.52 28.73 15.47
C ASN A 72 7.62 29.70 14.27
N GLY A 73 6.79 29.54 13.24
CA GLY A 73 6.81 30.38 12.04
C GLY A 73 8.05 30.15 11.16
N ASN A 74 8.78 29.06 11.37
CA ASN A 74 9.91 28.67 10.54
C ASN A 74 9.38 27.82 9.38
N PRO A 75 9.40 28.32 8.13
CA PRO A 75 9.00 27.51 7.01
C PRO A 75 9.95 26.31 6.89
N PRO A 76 9.45 25.10 6.57
CA PRO A 76 10.32 23.94 6.40
C PRO A 76 11.32 24.22 5.28
N ARG A 77 12.61 24.33 5.64
CA ARG A 77 13.71 24.59 4.70
C ARG A 77 14.56 23.34 4.56
N GLY A 78 14.38 22.62 3.46
CA GLY A 78 15.24 21.50 3.08
C GLY A 78 14.60 20.12 3.23
N LEU A 79 15.44 19.08 3.15
CA LEU A 79 15.03 17.68 3.25
C LEU A 79 15.20 17.19 4.69
N TYR A 80 14.12 16.72 5.30
CA TYR A 80 14.15 16.11 6.62
C TYR A 80 14.41 14.61 6.49
N THR A 81 15.55 14.15 7.02
CA THR A 81 15.91 12.73 7.04
C THR A 81 16.13 12.25 8.47
N GLY A 82 15.59 11.07 8.79
CA GLY A 82 15.80 10.44 10.09
C GLY A 82 17.11 9.66 10.10
N SER A 83 18.08 10.10 10.89
CA SER A 83 19.32 9.34 11.15
C SER A 83 19.32 8.78 12.57
N ARG A 84 19.99 7.65 12.78
CA ARG A 84 20.16 7.07 14.11
C ARG A 84 21.28 7.82 14.82
N LEU A 85 20.98 8.39 15.99
CA LEU A 85 22.00 8.96 16.87
C LEU A 85 22.80 7.80 17.48
N THR A 86 24.10 7.78 17.24
CA THR A 86 25.08 6.80 17.76
C THR A 86 25.71 7.28 19.04
#